data_AF-M6R864-F1
#
_entry.id   AF-M6R864-F1
#
_cell.length_a   1.000
_cell.length_b   1.000
_cell.length_c   1.000
_cell.angle_alpha   90.00
_cell.angle_beta   90.00
_cell.angle_gamma   90.00
#
_symmetry.space_group_name_H-M   'P 1'
#
loop_
_entity.id
_entity.type
_entity.pdbx_description
1 polymer ?
#
loop_
_entity_poly.entity_id
_entity_poly.type
_entity_poly.pdbx_seq_one_letter_code
_entity_poly.pdbx_strand_id
1 'polypeptide(L)' 'MDRGFLFFKIVPILGYILWGGKNEMFDYLPVSSLSYPDQETLQLILEKEGFQRVQYKNFVFGNVVLHVAKKPSEKT' A
#
# COMPACT_ATOMS: atom_id res chain seq x y z
N MET A 1 -15.60 16.87 -2.99
CA MET A 1 -14.58 16.76 -1.94
C MET A 1 -13.50 15.84 -2.47
N ASP A 2 -12.30 16.34 -2.66
CA ASP A 2 -11.14 15.60 -3.12
C ASP A 2 -10.75 14.52 -2.09
N ARG A 3 -10.41 13.31 -2.56
CA ARG A 3 -9.98 12.20 -1.67
C ARG A 3 -8.77 12.57 -0.80
N GLY A 4 -7.97 13.53 -1.26
CA GLY A 4 -6.82 14.06 -0.53
C GLY A 4 -7.21 14.80 0.75
N PHE A 5 -8.16 15.73 0.70
CA PHE A 5 -8.54 16.52 1.88
C PHE A 5 -8.99 15.64 3.07
N LEU A 6 -9.77 14.59 2.83
CA LEU A 6 -10.25 13.70 3.88
C LEU A 6 -9.08 12.93 4.52
N PHE A 7 -8.21 12.34 3.70
CA PHE A 7 -7.17 11.43 4.15
C PHE A 7 -5.96 12.16 4.75
N PHE A 8 -5.59 13.33 4.23
CA PHE A 8 -4.41 14.08 4.69
C PHE A 8 -4.72 15.11 5.78
N LYS A 9 -5.99 15.50 5.98
CA LYS A 9 -6.34 16.47 7.03
C LYS A 9 -7.23 15.91 8.13
N ILE A 10 -8.21 15.06 7.81
CA ILE A 10 -9.18 14.61 8.82
C ILE A 10 -8.66 13.38 9.57
N VAL A 11 -8.12 12.39 8.86
CA VAL A 11 -7.60 11.16 9.47
C VAL A 11 -6.50 11.42 10.52
N PRO A 12 -5.50 12.29 10.28
CA PRO A 12 -4.45 12.54 11.28
C PRO A 12 -4.99 13.21 12.55
N ILE A 13 -5.90 14.19 12.39
CA ILE A 13 -6.52 14.90 13.51
C ILE A 13 -7.29 13.93 14.41
N LEU A 14 -8.08 13.02 13.83
CA LEU A 14 -8.80 12.00 14.59
C LEU A 14 -7.84 11.02 15.27
N GLY A 15 -6.76 10.63 14.58
CA GLY A 15 -5.69 9.79 15.15
C GLY A 15 -5.06 10.42 16.40
N TYR A 16 -4.74 11.71 16.36
CA TYR A 16 -4.18 12.42 17.52
C TYR A 16 -5.14 12.50 18.70
N ILE A 17 -6.42 12.71 18.44
CA ILE A 17 -7.44 12.78 19.48
C ILE A 17 -7.59 11.41 20.16
N LEU A 18 -7.67 10.33 19.39
CA LEU A 18 -7.80 8.97 19.93
C LEU A 18 -6.54 8.49 20.66
N TRP A 19 -5.37 8.89 20.18
CA TRP A 19 -4.08 8.54 20.77
C TRP A 19 -3.72 9.39 22.01
N GLY A 20 -4.37 10.55 22.19
CA GLY A 20 -4.11 11.48 23.30
C GLY A 20 -2.92 12.42 23.04
N GLY A 21 -2.49 12.59 21.79
CA GLY A 21 -1.37 13.45 21.42
C GLY A 21 -0.91 13.25 19.97
N LYS A 22 0.00 14.13 19.51
CA LYS A 22 0.63 13.96 18.19
C LYS A 22 1.44 12.67 18.12
N ASN A 23 1.34 11.97 17.00
CA ASN A 23 2.09 10.75 16.73
C ASN A 23 2.44 10.67 15.24
N GLU A 24 3.73 10.60 14.92
CA GLU A 24 4.27 10.62 13.55
C GLU A 24 3.67 9.53 12.64
N MET A 25 3.16 8.44 13.20
CA MET A 25 2.48 7.38 12.47
C MET A 25 1.29 7.89 11.65
N PHE A 26 0.52 8.84 12.20
CA PHE A 26 -0.67 9.36 11.52
C PHE A 26 -0.35 10.37 10.41
N ASP A 27 0.86 10.94 10.41
CA ASP A 27 1.37 11.75 9.29
C ASP A 27 2.02 10.88 8.21
N TYR A 28 2.73 9.81 8.61
CA TYR A 28 3.47 8.94 7.70
C TYR A 28 2.58 8.03 6.85
N LEU A 29 1.53 7.45 7.43
CA LEU A 29 0.68 6.49 6.75
C LEU A 29 -0.04 7.08 5.51
N PRO A 30 -0.61 8.29 5.56
CA PRO A 30 -1.18 8.92 4.37
C PRO A 30 -0.15 9.18 3.27
N VAL A 31 1.03 9.70 3.65
CA VAL A 31 2.06 10.10 2.68
C VAL A 31 2.67 8.88 1.98
N SER A 32 3.00 7.84 2.75
CA SER A 32 3.53 6.58 2.19
C SER A 32 2.54 5.91 1.24
N SER A 33 1.23 6.02 1.50
CA SER A 33 0.19 5.44 0.64
C SER A 33 0.10 6.05 -0.76
N LEU A 34 0.59 7.29 -0.96
CA LEU A 34 0.64 7.93 -2.30
C LEU A 34 1.78 7.40 -3.15
N SER A 35 2.91 7.10 -2.51
CA SER A 35 4.11 6.64 -3.21
C SER A 35 4.12 5.13 -3.42
N TYR A 36 3.36 4.38 -2.63
CA TYR A 36 3.26 2.95 -2.76
C TYR A 36 2.45 2.58 -4.02
N PRO A 37 2.96 1.67 -4.87
CA PRO A 37 2.24 1.26 -6.07
C PRO A 37 0.92 0.57 -5.74
N ASP A 38 -0.09 0.77 -6.58
CA ASP A 38 -1.31 -0.03 -6.51
C ASP A 38 -1.03 -1.51 -6.84
N GLN A 39 -2.01 -2.38 -6.61
CA GLN A 39 -1.85 -3.82 -6.77
C GLN A 39 -1.44 -4.27 -8.19
N GLU A 40 -1.93 -3.61 -9.23
CA GLU A 40 -1.60 -3.96 -10.62
C GLU A 40 -0.20 -3.45 -10.96
N THR A 41 0.09 -2.21 -10.59
CA THR A 41 1.42 -1.63 -10.75
C THR A 41 2.49 -2.46 -10.03
N LEU A 42 2.23 -2.93 -8.81
CA LEU A 42 3.17 -3.78 -8.07
C LEU A 42 3.35 -5.16 -8.73
N GLN A 43 2.28 -5.76 -9.27
CA GLN A 43 2.39 -7.00 -10.03
C GLN A 43 3.32 -6.84 -11.23
N LEU A 44 3.13 -5.77 -12.01
CA LEU A 44 3.96 -5.47 -13.18
C LEU A 44 5.43 -5.21 -12.80
N ILE A 45 5.68 -4.56 -11.66
CA ILE A 45 7.04 -4.38 -11.14
C ILE A 45 7.67 -5.75 -10.86
N LEU A 46 6.98 -6.64 -10.15
CA LEU A 46 7.50 -7.98 -9.83
C LEU A 46 7.78 -8.81 -11.09
N GLU A 47 6.91 -8.75 -12.10
CA GLU A 47 7.11 -9.43 -13.38
C GLU A 47 8.34 -8.88 -14.14
N LYS A 48 8.53 -7.56 -14.15
CA LYS A 48 9.70 -6.90 -14.76
C LYS A 48 11.01 -7.29 -14.08
N GLU A 49 10.99 -7.48 -12.76
CA GLU A 49 12.13 -7.99 -11.98
C GLU A 49 12.38 -9.50 -12.17
N GLY A 50 11.60 -10.17 -13.02
CA GLY A 50 11.80 -11.57 -13.40
C GLY A 50 11.14 -12.59 -12.48
N PHE A 51 10.29 -12.15 -11.53
CA PHE A 51 9.45 -13.09 -10.78
C PHE A 51 8.43 -13.76 -11.70
N GLN A 52 8.12 -15.03 -11.41
CA GLN A 52 7.23 -15.86 -12.20
C GLN A 52 5.95 -16.17 -11.44
N ARG A 53 4.86 -16.42 -12.18
CA ARG A 53 3.53 -16.73 -11.61
C ARG A 53 3.09 -15.67 -10.59
N VAL A 54 3.35 -14.40 -10.91
CA VAL A 54 2.96 -13.27 -10.07
C VAL A 54 1.45 -13.15 -10.10
N GLN A 55 0.82 -13.22 -8.95
CA GLN A 55 -0.62 -13.08 -8.77
C GLN A 55 -0.88 -12.26 -7.52
N TYR A 56 -1.99 -11.54 -7.51
CA TYR A 56 -2.45 -10.87 -6.31
C TYR A 56 -3.91 -11.20 -6.02
N LYS A 57 -4.28 -11.09 -4.74
CA LYS A 57 -5.66 -11.25 -4.29
C LYS A 57 -6.05 -10.08 -3.42
N ASN A 58 -7.11 -9.39 -3.83
CA ASN A 58 -7.71 -8.32 -3.05
C ASN A 58 -8.57 -8.90 -1.92
N PHE A 59 -8.50 -8.24 -0.78
CA PHE A 59 -9.32 -8.44 0.41
C PHE A 59 -9.96 -7.11 0.78
N VAL A 60 -11.07 -7.17 1.52
CA VAL A 60 -11.76 -5.98 2.06
C VAL A 60 -11.95 -4.90 0.97
N PHE A 61 -12.54 -5.30 -0.15
CA PHE A 61 -12.81 -4.42 -1.31
C PHE A 61 -11.56 -3.70 -1.88
N GLY A 62 -10.38 -4.30 -1.76
CA GLY A 62 -9.13 -3.74 -2.29
C GLY A 62 -8.36 -2.85 -1.32
N ASN A 63 -8.80 -2.73 -0.06
CA ASN A 63 -8.01 -2.03 0.97
C ASN A 63 -6.79 -2.84 1.41
N VAL A 64 -6.84 -4.16 1.25
CA VAL A 64 -5.73 -5.08 1.58
C VAL A 64 -5.50 -5.97 0.38
N VAL A 65 -4.24 -6.21 0.03
CA VAL A 65 -3.86 -7.08 -1.08
C VAL A 65 -2.75 -8.03 -0.66
N LEU A 66 -2.83 -9.29 -1.08
CA LEU A 66 -1.76 -10.27 -0.96
C LEU A 66 -1.16 -10.52 -2.34
N HIS A 67 0.12 -10.20 -2.52
CA HIS A 67 0.90 -10.60 -3.70
C HIS A 67 1.66 -11.90 -3.41
N VAL A 68 1.60 -12.83 -4.36
CA VAL A 68 2.33 -14.10 -4.32
C VAL A 68 3.07 -14.27 -5.63
N ALA A 69 4.37 -14.58 -5.54
CA ALA A 69 5.23 -14.76 -6.70
C ALA A 69 6.28 -15.85 -6.45
N LYS A 70 6.81 -16.44 -7.52
CA LYS A 70 7.92 -17.40 -7.47
C LYS A 70 9.19 -16.74 -7.96
N LYS A 71 10.28 -16.89 -7.20
CA LYS A 71 11.62 -16.51 -7.66
C LYS A 71 11.96 -17.33 -8.91
N PRO A 72 12.57 -16.74 -9.96
CA PRO A 72 13.03 -17.51 -11.10
C PRO A 72 14.05 -18.57 -10.65
N SER A 73 13.91 -19.79 -11.15
CA SER A 73 14.95 -20.82 -10.97
C SER A 73 16.17 -20.43 -11.79
N GLU A 74 17.35 -20.41 -11.18
CA GLU A 74 18.61 -20.36 -11.93
C GLU A 74 18.62 -21.54 -12.92
N LYS A 75 18.79 -21.24 -14.21
CA LYS A 75 19.06 -22.30 -15.18
C LYS A 75 20.48 -22.78 -14.90
N THR A 76 20.59 -23.93 -14.23
CA THR A 76 21.85 -24.71 -14.19
C THR A 76 22.16 -25.23 -15.59
#